data_AF-A0A9P0ZNZ2-F1
#
_entry.id   AF-A0A9P0ZNZ2-F1
#
_cell.length_a   1.000
_cell.length_b   1.000
_cell.length_c   1.000
_cell.angle_alpha   90.00
_cell.angle_beta   90.00
_cell.angle_gamma   90.00
#
_symmetry.space_group_name_H-M   'P 1'
#
loop_
_entity.id
_entity.type
_entity.pdbx_description
1 polymer ?
#
loop_
_entity_poly.entity_id
_entity_poly.type
_entity_poly.pdbx_seq_one_letter_code
_entity_poly.pdbx_strand_id
1 'polypeptide(L)'
;MLPGTLYYINQIHHRVTMTMRRSGGTFLYKGPWLANMDILSTVDPANVHYVMSANFLNFPKGPKFREMFDVLGDGIFNADLDMWRVQRKIARGLITHIRFHRFLLRTSKDKVDTGLINVLQHVSDRGSVLDLQDLFQRLTFDTSCILFTGCDPGCVSVDFPEVPFSKAMDDAEEAILVRHIMPEFIWKLQRWVGIGSEKKLSLASKTLDDIIGQYIAMKKEELVRTTKMQKKGHKKEDEDEEEEEKGCDLLTSYLRESITISDDNDTGRMGIKLDDDKFLRDMVMNLMIAGRDTTSSALTWFIWLVSTHPHIESKIRDELKTLIAPEEDREKWRVFKPEELKT
;
A
#
# COMPACT_ATOMS: atom_id res chain seq x y z
N MET A 1 -21.51 23.32 -14.15
CA MET A 1 -20.35 22.42 -14.25
C MET A 1 -20.66 21.01 -13.74
N LEU A 2 -21.36 20.86 -12.59
CA LEU A 2 -21.88 19.58 -12.06
C LEU A 2 -22.52 18.61 -13.09
N PRO A 3 -23.49 19.03 -13.93
CA PRO A 3 -24.16 18.10 -14.84
C PRO A 3 -23.20 17.55 -15.89
N GLY A 4 -22.25 18.35 -16.35
CA GLY A 4 -21.20 17.92 -17.28
C GLY A 4 -20.19 16.97 -16.62
N THR A 5 -19.75 17.27 -15.40
CA THR A 5 -18.81 16.41 -14.67
C THR A 5 -19.42 15.04 -14.35
N LEU A 6 -20.69 14.99 -13.93
CA LEU A 6 -21.40 13.73 -13.69
C LEU A 6 -21.67 12.96 -14.99
N TYR A 7 -22.05 13.65 -16.08
CA TYR A 7 -22.28 13.03 -17.38
C TYR A 7 -21.00 12.42 -17.98
N TYR A 8 -19.84 13.03 -17.73
CA TYR A 8 -18.55 12.56 -18.23
C TYR A 8 -17.69 11.87 -17.17
N ILE A 9 -18.27 11.36 -16.07
CA ILE A 9 -17.50 10.75 -14.98
C ILE A 9 -16.65 9.57 -15.47
N ASN A 10 -17.18 8.78 -16.40
CA ASN A 10 -16.48 7.65 -17.04
C ASN A 10 -15.39 8.08 -18.05
N GLN A 11 -15.26 9.38 -18.32
CA GLN A 11 -14.25 9.95 -19.23
C GLN A 11 -13.46 11.08 -18.56
N ILE A 12 -13.40 11.07 -17.22
CA ILE A 12 -12.82 12.17 -16.45
C ILE A 12 -11.36 12.43 -16.85
N HIS A 13 -10.54 11.38 -16.98
CA HIS A 13 -9.14 11.50 -17.40
C HIS A 13 -9.01 12.15 -18.78
N HIS A 14 -9.78 11.67 -19.77
CA HIS A 14 -9.76 12.23 -21.12
C HIS A 14 -10.17 13.72 -21.14
N ARG A 15 -11.19 14.09 -20.37
CA ARG A 15 -11.65 15.49 -20.25
C ARG A 15 -10.61 16.38 -19.57
N VAL A 16 -9.98 15.89 -18.50
CA VAL A 16 -8.89 16.60 -17.82
C VAL A 16 -7.73 16.81 -18.79
N THR A 17 -7.29 15.78 -19.52
CA THR A 17 -6.22 15.91 -20.53
C THR A 17 -6.57 16.93 -21.61
N MET A 18 -7.79 16.89 -22.15
CA MET A 18 -8.24 17.87 -23.15
C MET A 18 -8.29 19.29 -22.60
N THR A 19 -8.69 19.46 -21.34
CA THR A 19 -8.74 20.78 -20.68
C THR A 19 -7.33 21.31 -20.47
N MET A 20 -6.40 20.48 -19.96
CA MET A 20 -4.99 20.82 -19.81
C MET A 20 -4.35 21.26 -21.13
N ARG A 21 -4.61 20.51 -22.22
CA ARG A 21 -4.09 20.88 -23.55
C ARG A 21 -4.59 22.23 -24.03
N ARG A 22 -5.87 22.55 -23.76
CA ARG A 22 -6.48 23.83 -24.17
C ARG A 22 -6.05 25.01 -23.30
N SER A 23 -5.72 24.76 -22.04
CA SER A 23 -5.36 25.81 -21.08
C SER A 23 -3.86 26.10 -21.03
N GLY A 24 -3.05 25.48 -21.89
CA GLY A 24 -1.59 25.62 -21.85
C GLY A 24 -0.93 24.90 -20.67
N GLY A 25 -1.58 23.86 -20.13
CA GLY A 25 -1.03 22.98 -19.10
C GLY A 25 -1.33 23.38 -17.66
N THR A 26 -1.94 24.54 -17.41
CA THR A 26 -2.44 24.93 -16.06
C THR A 26 -3.86 25.45 -16.17
N PHE A 27 -4.75 25.05 -15.26
CA PHE A 27 -6.10 25.62 -15.18
C PHE A 27 -6.66 25.61 -13.77
N LEU A 28 -7.54 26.57 -13.49
CA LEU A 28 -8.33 26.61 -12.27
C LEU A 28 -9.68 25.91 -12.51
N TYR A 29 -9.92 24.84 -11.76
CA TYR A 29 -11.20 24.15 -11.73
C TYR A 29 -12.05 24.68 -10.58
N LYS A 30 -13.24 25.19 -10.91
CA LYS A 30 -14.28 25.53 -9.92
C LYS A 30 -15.37 24.45 -9.95
N GLY A 31 -15.49 23.76 -8.84
CA GLY A 31 -16.36 22.61 -8.70
C GLY A 31 -17.86 22.93 -8.63
N PRO A 32 -18.66 21.91 -8.27
CA PRO A 32 -20.08 22.05 -7.91
C PRO A 32 -20.36 23.25 -7.00
N TRP A 33 -21.50 23.91 -7.19
CA TRP A 33 -21.97 24.90 -6.24
C TRP A 33 -22.12 24.25 -4.86
N LEU A 34 -21.64 24.92 -3.80
CA LEU A 34 -21.63 24.46 -2.40
C LEU A 34 -20.64 23.32 -2.05
N ALA A 35 -19.86 22.79 -3.01
CA ALA A 35 -18.79 21.83 -2.71
C ALA A 35 -17.45 22.47 -2.33
N ASN A 36 -17.33 23.81 -2.44
CA ASN A 36 -16.10 24.56 -2.10
C ASN A 36 -14.82 23.97 -2.72
N MET A 37 -14.94 23.41 -3.92
CA MET A 37 -13.87 22.71 -4.63
C MET A 37 -13.23 23.67 -5.66
N ASP A 38 -12.32 24.51 -5.18
CA ASP A 38 -11.46 25.33 -6.03
C ASP A 38 -10.08 24.66 -6.11
N ILE A 39 -9.78 24.05 -7.26
CA ILE A 39 -8.55 23.27 -7.47
C ILE A 39 -7.74 23.90 -8.60
N LEU A 40 -6.52 24.31 -8.31
CA LEU A 40 -5.54 24.66 -9.34
C LEU A 40 -4.84 23.37 -9.79
N SER A 41 -5.00 23.02 -11.07
CA SER A 41 -4.35 21.86 -11.66
C SER A 41 -3.26 22.31 -12.64
N THR A 42 -2.09 21.68 -12.58
CA THR A 42 -0.94 21.98 -13.44
C THR A 42 -0.25 20.70 -13.90
N VAL A 43 0.19 20.69 -15.16
CA VAL A 43 1.12 19.71 -15.73
C VAL A 43 2.45 20.35 -16.14
N ASP A 44 2.63 21.65 -15.86
CA ASP A 44 3.91 22.34 -16.08
C ASP A 44 4.97 21.80 -15.10
N PRO A 45 6.09 21.22 -15.59
CA PRO A 45 7.16 20.69 -14.75
C PRO A 45 7.75 21.70 -13.77
N ALA A 46 7.84 22.98 -14.14
CA ALA A 46 8.37 24.03 -13.26
C ALA A 46 7.43 24.26 -12.06
N ASN A 47 6.12 24.29 -12.30
CA ASN A 47 5.13 24.38 -11.22
C ASN A 47 5.15 23.14 -10.33
N VAL A 48 5.23 21.94 -10.92
CA VAL A 48 5.31 20.68 -10.15
C VAL A 48 6.57 20.67 -9.28
N HIS A 49 7.73 21.03 -9.81
CA HIS A 49 8.97 21.15 -9.04
C HIS A 49 8.86 22.20 -7.92
N TYR A 50 8.22 23.33 -8.20
CA TYR A 50 8.02 24.37 -7.19
C TYR A 50 7.16 23.88 -6.02
N VAL A 51 6.03 23.23 -6.30
CA VAL A 51 5.09 22.71 -5.29
C VAL A 51 5.67 21.51 -4.55
N MET A 52 6.24 20.55 -5.26
CA MET A 52 6.66 19.26 -4.69
C MET A 52 8.10 19.27 -4.14
N SER A 53 8.88 20.32 -4.38
CA SER A 53 10.29 20.37 -3.98
C SER A 53 10.74 21.76 -3.52
N ALA A 54 10.82 22.75 -4.41
CA ALA A 54 11.49 24.03 -4.11
C ALA A 54 10.80 24.83 -2.99
N ASN A 55 9.48 24.73 -2.87
CA ASN A 55 8.70 25.45 -1.87
C ASN A 55 7.68 24.56 -1.14
N PHE A 56 8.03 23.28 -0.94
CA PHE A 56 7.16 22.24 -0.39
C PHE A 56 6.42 22.63 0.91
N LEU A 57 7.09 23.34 1.83
CA LEU A 57 6.50 23.70 3.13
C LEU A 57 5.31 24.67 3.03
N ASN A 58 5.19 25.41 1.92
CA ASN A 58 4.07 26.32 1.68
C ASN A 58 2.84 25.62 1.07
N PHE A 59 2.91 24.31 0.81
CA PHE A 59 1.81 23.51 0.26
C PHE A 59 1.45 22.33 1.17
N PRO A 60 1.00 22.57 2.42
CA PRO A 60 0.47 21.50 3.27
C PRO A 60 -0.82 20.93 2.69
N LYS A 61 -1.16 19.68 3.02
CA LYS A 61 -2.45 19.09 2.63
C LYS A 61 -3.60 19.79 3.35
N GLY A 62 -3.40 20.12 4.63
CA GLY A 62 -4.29 20.93 5.43
C GLY A 62 -5.48 20.16 6.03
N PRO A 63 -6.27 20.85 6.89
CA PRO A 63 -7.30 20.22 7.72
C PRO A 63 -8.46 19.62 6.91
N LYS A 64 -8.80 20.22 5.76
CA LYS A 64 -9.86 19.70 4.88
C LYS A 64 -9.50 18.34 4.27
N PHE A 65 -8.26 18.20 3.81
CA PHE A 65 -7.76 16.91 3.32
C PHE A 65 -7.81 15.88 4.44
N ARG A 66 -7.34 16.25 5.63
CA ARG A 66 -7.36 15.38 6.81
C ARG A 66 -8.76 14.91 7.22
N GLU A 67 -9.76 15.80 7.16
CA GLU A 67 -11.17 15.46 7.42
C GLU A 67 -11.74 14.50 6.36
N MET A 68 -11.37 14.71 5.10
CA MET A 68 -11.85 13.90 3.99
C MET A 68 -11.25 12.49 3.97
N PHE A 69 -10.01 12.35 4.43
CA PHE A 69 -9.25 11.10 4.52
C PHE A 69 -9.13 10.61 5.98
N ASP A 70 -10.16 10.84 6.81
CA ASP A 70 -10.14 10.51 8.24
C ASP A 70 -9.89 9.02 8.54
N VAL A 71 -10.21 8.11 7.62
CA VAL A 71 -9.87 6.68 7.72
C VAL A 71 -8.37 6.43 7.87
N LEU A 72 -7.51 7.28 7.28
CA LEU A 72 -6.05 7.16 7.35
C LEU A 72 -5.47 7.65 8.69
N GLY A 73 -6.32 8.21 9.56
CA GLY A 73 -5.93 8.75 10.86
C GLY A 73 -4.82 9.78 10.77
N ASP A 74 -3.81 9.64 11.62
CA ASP A 74 -2.62 10.49 11.73
C ASP A 74 -1.40 9.95 10.96
N GLY A 75 -1.59 8.96 10.08
CA GLY A 75 -0.51 8.33 9.33
C GLY A 75 0.09 9.22 8.23
N ILE A 76 1.13 8.71 7.57
CA ILE A 76 2.04 9.52 6.73
C ILE A 76 1.35 10.23 5.57
N PHE A 77 0.25 9.69 5.05
CA PHE A 77 -0.50 10.35 3.98
C PHE A 77 -1.37 11.50 4.48
N ASN A 78 -1.77 11.51 5.76
CA ASN A 78 -2.57 12.55 6.38
C ASN A 78 -1.76 13.55 7.23
N ALA A 79 -0.52 13.19 7.58
CA ALA A 79 0.38 14.05 8.32
C ALA A 79 0.94 15.20 7.46
N ASP A 80 1.16 16.35 8.11
CA ASP A 80 1.83 17.53 7.54
C ASP A 80 3.04 17.94 8.40
N LEU A 81 3.93 18.76 7.83
CA LEU A 81 5.06 19.40 8.51
C LEU A 81 5.95 18.42 9.31
N ASP A 82 6.18 18.67 10.59
CA ASP A 82 7.15 17.93 11.41
C ASP A 82 6.70 16.50 11.69
N MET A 83 5.40 16.26 11.87
CA MET A 83 4.87 14.90 12.03
C MET A 83 5.18 14.04 10.81
N TRP A 84 4.91 14.58 9.61
CA TRP A 84 5.25 13.90 8.36
C TRP A 84 6.75 13.68 8.19
N ARG A 85 7.58 14.67 8.53
CA ARG A 85 9.05 14.54 8.45
C ARG A 85 9.56 13.40 9.32
N VAL A 86 9.06 13.28 10.55
CA VAL A 86 9.45 12.22 11.49
C VAL A 86 9.03 10.85 10.95
N GLN A 87 7.74 10.69 10.60
CA GLN A 87 7.24 9.41 10.06
C GLN A 87 7.99 9.00 8.78
N ARG A 88 8.24 9.95 7.86
CA ARG A 88 8.99 9.71 6.63
C ARG A 88 10.44 9.31 6.90
N LYS A 89 11.10 9.93 7.88
CA LYS A 89 12.48 9.59 8.24
C LYS A 89 12.58 8.16 8.75
N ILE A 90 11.65 7.74 9.61
CA ILE A 90 11.62 6.37 10.15
C ILE A 90 11.32 5.36 9.03
N ALA A 91 10.25 5.57 8.28
CA ALA A 91 9.87 4.68 7.17
C ALA A 91 11.00 4.52 6.14
N ARG A 92 11.64 5.63 5.75
CA ARG A 92 12.81 5.59 4.85
C ARG A 92 13.97 4.82 5.45
N GLY A 93 14.33 5.07 6.71
CA GLY A 93 15.42 4.38 7.38
C GLY A 93 15.26 2.87 7.34
N LEU A 94 14.03 2.40 7.59
CA LEU A 94 13.69 0.99 7.56
C LEU A 94 13.70 0.40 6.15
N ILE A 95 13.04 1.06 5.18
CA ILE A 95 12.92 0.54 3.80
C ILE A 95 14.28 0.49 3.09
N THR A 96 15.18 1.43 3.37
CA THR A 96 16.52 1.44 2.78
C THR A 96 17.49 0.42 3.41
N HIS A 97 17.07 -0.25 4.48
CA HIS A 97 17.94 -1.18 5.18
C HIS A 97 18.11 -2.48 4.38
N ILE A 98 19.34 -2.99 4.30
CA ILE A 98 19.66 -4.19 3.51
C ILE A 98 18.85 -5.43 3.94
N ARG A 99 18.56 -5.57 5.25
CA ARG A 99 17.73 -6.65 5.77
C ARG A 99 16.29 -6.57 5.27
N PHE A 100 15.71 -5.36 5.20
CA PHE A 100 14.37 -5.16 4.66
C PHE A 100 14.32 -5.53 3.17
N HIS A 101 15.33 -5.13 2.40
CA HIS A 101 15.43 -5.52 0.99
C HIS A 101 15.53 -7.05 0.80
N ARG A 102 16.33 -7.74 1.61
CA ARG A 102 16.41 -9.21 1.58
C ARG A 102 15.07 -9.85 1.92
N PHE A 103 14.42 -9.36 2.97
CA PHE A 103 13.09 -9.82 3.38
C PHE A 103 12.05 -9.62 2.27
N LEU A 104 12.00 -8.43 1.65
CA LEU A 104 11.13 -8.13 0.51
C LEU A 104 11.32 -9.11 -0.65
N LEU A 105 12.57 -9.36 -1.04
CA LEU A 105 12.90 -10.25 -2.13
C LEU A 105 12.47 -11.69 -1.85
N ARG A 106 12.76 -12.18 -0.63
CA ARG A 106 12.35 -13.51 -0.17
C ARG A 106 10.83 -13.64 -0.15
N THR A 107 10.13 -12.75 0.54
CA THR A 107 8.66 -12.75 0.62
C THR A 107 8.02 -12.73 -0.77
N SER A 108 8.50 -11.87 -1.67
CA SER A 108 7.97 -11.78 -3.03
C SER A 108 8.17 -13.09 -3.80
N LYS A 109 9.38 -13.68 -3.70
CA LYS A 109 9.70 -14.96 -4.32
C LYS A 109 8.82 -16.09 -3.78
N ASP A 110 8.73 -16.22 -2.46
CA ASP A 110 7.97 -17.28 -1.80
C ASP A 110 6.48 -17.19 -2.18
N LYS A 111 5.93 -15.97 -2.27
CA LYS A 111 4.54 -15.76 -2.68
C LYS A 111 4.27 -16.03 -4.15
N VAL A 112 5.23 -15.76 -5.02
CA VAL A 112 5.12 -16.13 -6.43
C VAL A 112 5.14 -17.65 -6.59
N ASP A 113 6.09 -18.31 -5.92
CA ASP A 113 6.31 -19.76 -6.03
C ASP A 113 5.14 -20.57 -5.44
N THR A 114 4.78 -20.28 -4.19
CA THR A 114 3.79 -21.07 -3.44
C THR A 114 2.34 -20.62 -3.66
N GLY A 115 2.14 -19.38 -4.11
CA GLY A 115 0.81 -18.80 -4.31
C GLY A 115 0.49 -18.63 -5.80
N LEU A 116 1.13 -17.64 -6.44
CA LEU A 116 0.76 -17.18 -7.77
C LEU A 116 0.84 -18.29 -8.82
N ILE A 117 1.96 -19.01 -8.88
CA ILE A 117 2.18 -20.07 -9.88
C ILE A 117 1.18 -21.20 -9.69
N ASN A 118 0.92 -21.62 -8.44
CA ASN A 118 -0.05 -22.66 -8.14
C ASN A 118 -1.47 -22.31 -8.59
N VAL A 119 -1.88 -21.06 -8.37
CA VAL A 119 -3.17 -20.55 -8.84
C VAL A 119 -3.23 -20.53 -10.38
N LEU A 120 -2.20 -19.98 -11.03
CA LEU A 120 -2.14 -19.92 -12.49
C LEU A 120 -2.16 -21.31 -13.14
N GLN A 121 -1.42 -22.27 -12.57
CA GLN A 121 -1.39 -23.65 -13.03
C GLN A 121 -2.76 -24.32 -12.88
N HIS A 122 -3.40 -24.16 -11.72
CA HIS A 122 -4.74 -24.70 -11.48
C HIS A 122 -5.78 -24.20 -12.49
N VAL A 123 -5.74 -22.90 -12.81
CA VAL A 123 -6.65 -22.29 -13.79
C VAL A 123 -6.31 -22.78 -15.20
N SER A 124 -5.02 -22.86 -15.55
CA SER A 124 -4.54 -23.35 -16.85
C SER A 124 -4.98 -24.79 -17.10
N ASP A 125 -4.81 -25.69 -16.13
CA ASP A 125 -5.16 -27.11 -16.23
C ASP A 125 -6.67 -27.32 -16.46
N ARG A 126 -7.50 -26.39 -15.98
CA ARG A 126 -8.97 -26.42 -16.16
C ARG A 126 -9.46 -25.63 -17.38
N GLY A 127 -8.60 -24.85 -18.01
CA GLY A 127 -8.99 -23.94 -19.09
C GLY A 127 -9.97 -22.84 -18.64
N SER A 128 -9.92 -22.44 -17.37
CA SER A 128 -10.83 -21.43 -16.82
C SER A 128 -10.36 -20.01 -17.13
N VAL A 129 -11.30 -19.06 -17.11
CA VAL A 129 -10.97 -17.62 -17.19
C VAL A 129 -10.62 -17.12 -15.79
N LEU A 130 -9.57 -16.31 -15.69
CA LEU A 130 -9.08 -15.73 -14.45
C LEU A 130 -8.95 -14.21 -14.59
N ASP A 131 -9.44 -13.48 -13.61
CA ASP A 131 -9.20 -12.05 -13.48
C ASP A 131 -7.81 -11.81 -12.84
N LEU A 132 -6.85 -11.37 -13.66
CA LEU A 132 -5.50 -11.07 -13.19
C LEU A 132 -5.45 -9.85 -12.27
N GLN A 133 -6.41 -8.92 -12.37
CA GLN A 133 -6.45 -7.76 -11.50
C GLN A 133 -6.73 -8.20 -10.05
N ASP A 134 -7.76 -9.03 -9.85
CA ASP A 134 -8.08 -9.60 -8.53
C ASP A 134 -6.91 -10.44 -7.99
N LEU A 135 -6.29 -11.27 -8.83
CA LEU A 135 -5.15 -12.08 -8.42
C LEU A 135 -3.94 -11.23 -7.99
N PHE A 136 -3.62 -10.16 -8.72
CA PHE A 136 -2.53 -9.26 -8.34
C PHE A 136 -2.86 -8.41 -7.11
N GLN A 137 -4.12 -8.03 -6.90
CA GLN A 137 -4.54 -7.39 -5.65
C GLN A 137 -4.36 -8.33 -4.45
N ARG A 138 -4.70 -9.61 -4.58
CA ARG A 138 -4.46 -10.63 -3.54
C ARG A 138 -2.97 -10.82 -3.26
N LEU A 139 -2.15 -10.94 -4.31
CA LEU A 139 -0.69 -11.12 -4.20
C LEU A 139 -0.03 -9.95 -3.47
N THR A 140 -0.39 -8.74 -3.85
CA THR A 140 0.21 -7.52 -3.28
C THR A 140 -0.33 -7.24 -1.88
N PHE A 141 -1.57 -7.63 -1.58
CA PHE A 141 -2.10 -7.62 -0.21
C PHE A 141 -1.31 -8.58 0.68
N ASP A 142 -1.19 -9.86 0.33
CA ASP A 142 -0.41 -10.85 1.07
C ASP A 142 1.03 -10.37 1.32
N THR A 143 1.69 -9.92 0.26
CA THR A 143 3.08 -9.44 0.33
C THR A 143 3.19 -8.20 1.24
N SER A 144 2.26 -7.25 1.15
CA SER A 144 2.25 -6.05 2.00
C SER A 144 1.99 -6.40 3.47
N CYS A 145 1.06 -7.31 3.75
CA CYS A 145 0.80 -7.80 5.11
C CYS A 145 2.07 -8.40 5.72
N ILE A 146 2.75 -9.30 4.99
CA ILE A 146 3.98 -9.92 5.50
C ILE A 146 5.08 -8.87 5.72
N LEU A 147 5.26 -7.93 4.78
CA LEU A 147 6.27 -6.88 4.89
C LEU A 147 6.06 -5.94 6.09
N PHE A 148 4.81 -5.58 6.36
CA PHE A 148 4.50 -4.55 7.36
C PHE A 148 4.15 -5.12 8.72
N THR A 149 3.51 -6.27 8.81
CA THR A 149 3.06 -6.88 10.08
C THR A 149 3.76 -8.21 10.38
N GLY A 150 4.41 -8.82 9.39
CA GLY A 150 4.96 -10.18 9.51
C GLY A 150 3.89 -11.27 9.45
N CYS A 151 2.62 -10.93 9.24
CA CYS A 151 1.52 -11.89 9.17
C CYS A 151 1.15 -12.17 7.71
N ASP A 152 0.99 -13.46 7.38
CA ASP A 152 0.51 -13.90 6.08
C ASP A 152 -1.00 -14.19 6.13
N PRO A 153 -1.85 -13.43 5.41
CA PRO A 153 -3.28 -13.70 5.35
C PRO A 153 -3.66 -14.83 4.39
N GLY A 154 -2.76 -15.27 3.50
CA GLY A 154 -2.99 -16.39 2.59
C GLY A 154 -4.12 -16.17 1.58
N CYS A 155 -4.30 -14.96 1.07
CA CYS A 155 -5.38 -14.62 0.12
C CYS A 155 -5.10 -15.11 -1.30
N VAL A 156 -3.83 -15.37 -1.63
CA VAL A 156 -3.45 -16.06 -2.89
C VAL A 156 -3.54 -17.57 -2.68
N SER A 157 -4.72 -18.12 -2.92
CA SER A 157 -4.97 -19.56 -2.84
C SER A 157 -5.93 -20.02 -3.93
N VAL A 158 -5.91 -21.32 -4.22
CA VAL A 158 -6.77 -21.95 -5.22
C VAL A 158 -8.26 -21.81 -4.88
N ASP A 159 -8.60 -21.66 -3.60
CA ASP A 159 -9.98 -21.52 -3.14
C ASP A 159 -10.56 -20.11 -3.41
N PHE A 160 -9.73 -19.13 -3.79
CA PHE A 160 -10.12 -17.73 -4.02
C PHE A 160 -11.08 -17.18 -2.94
N PRO A 161 -10.67 -17.17 -1.65
CA PRO A 161 -11.54 -16.73 -0.56
C PRO A 161 -11.95 -15.27 -0.74
N GLU A 162 -13.13 -14.88 -0.24
CA GLU A 162 -13.42 -13.45 -0.09
C GLU A 162 -12.43 -12.83 0.89
N VAL A 163 -11.91 -11.64 0.56
CA VAL A 163 -10.96 -10.91 1.41
C VAL A 163 -11.68 -9.71 2.03
N PRO A 164 -12.14 -9.80 3.30
CA PRO A 164 -12.90 -8.72 3.93
C PRO A 164 -12.15 -7.39 3.96
N PHE A 165 -10.82 -7.45 4.15
CA PHE A 165 -9.97 -6.26 4.10
C PHE A 165 -10.03 -5.57 2.73
N SER A 166 -9.94 -6.33 1.63
CA SER A 166 -10.01 -5.83 0.26
C SER A 166 -11.33 -5.10 0.03
N LYS A 167 -12.46 -5.74 0.38
CA LYS A 167 -13.79 -5.14 0.23
C LYS A 167 -13.96 -3.87 1.07
N ALA A 168 -13.49 -3.89 2.31
CA ALA A 168 -13.55 -2.72 3.18
C ALA A 168 -12.70 -1.56 2.63
N MET A 169 -11.53 -1.85 2.07
CA MET A 169 -10.70 -0.86 1.39
C MET A 169 -11.43 -0.23 0.20
N ASP A 170 -12.02 -1.06 -0.68
CA ASP A 170 -12.72 -0.58 -1.86
C ASP A 170 -13.95 0.28 -1.49
N ASP A 171 -14.72 -0.13 -0.47
CA ASP A 171 -15.84 0.65 0.08
C ASP A 171 -15.36 2.00 0.68
N ALA A 172 -14.18 2.02 1.31
CA ALA A 172 -13.61 3.23 1.88
C ALA A 172 -13.15 4.22 0.80
N GLU A 173 -12.47 3.72 -0.23
CA GLU A 173 -12.02 4.51 -1.37
C GLU A 173 -13.20 5.10 -2.16
N GLU A 174 -14.23 4.30 -2.43
CA GLU A 174 -15.46 4.76 -3.09
C GLU A 174 -16.09 5.92 -2.32
N ALA A 175 -16.24 5.78 -1.00
CA ALA A 175 -16.83 6.81 -0.16
C ALA A 175 -16.00 8.10 -0.12
N ILE A 176 -14.66 7.99 -0.09
CA ILE A 176 -13.77 9.16 -0.14
C ILE A 176 -13.88 9.86 -1.49
N LEU A 177 -13.95 9.14 -2.61
CA LEU A 177 -14.17 9.75 -3.93
C LEU A 177 -15.50 10.52 -3.98
N VAL A 178 -16.56 9.99 -3.37
CA VAL A 178 -17.86 10.67 -3.27
C VAL A 178 -17.75 11.98 -2.45
N ARG A 179 -16.95 12.02 -1.38
CA ARG A 179 -16.72 13.25 -0.59
C ARG A 179 -16.13 14.40 -1.41
N HIS A 180 -15.35 14.11 -2.46
CA HIS A 180 -14.73 15.15 -3.29
C HIS A 180 -15.74 15.87 -4.21
N ILE A 181 -16.83 15.20 -4.60
CA ILE A 181 -17.84 15.74 -5.52
C ILE A 181 -19.10 16.23 -4.80
N MET A 182 -19.33 15.75 -3.57
CA MET A 182 -20.53 16.04 -2.79
C MET A 182 -20.31 17.27 -1.87
N PRO A 183 -21.27 18.22 -1.81
CA PRO A 183 -21.23 19.31 -0.85
C PRO A 183 -21.02 18.85 0.60
N GLU A 184 -20.20 19.59 1.34
CA GLU A 184 -19.76 19.20 2.70
C GLU A 184 -20.93 18.90 3.64
N PHE A 185 -21.97 19.72 3.59
CA PHE A 185 -23.14 19.55 4.46
C PHE A 185 -23.91 18.25 4.18
N ILE A 186 -23.89 17.75 2.94
CA ILE A 186 -24.63 16.54 2.56
C ILE A 186 -23.94 15.29 3.10
N TRP A 187 -22.63 15.17 2.89
CA TRP A 187 -21.90 14.01 3.41
C TRP A 187 -21.80 14.07 4.94
N LYS A 188 -21.67 15.26 5.55
CA LYS A 188 -21.75 15.40 7.03
C LYS A 188 -23.11 14.97 7.57
N LEU A 189 -24.21 15.27 6.86
CA LEU A 189 -25.54 14.80 7.23
C LEU A 189 -25.67 13.27 7.08
N GLN A 190 -25.17 12.69 5.99
CA GLN A 190 -25.15 11.23 5.81
C GLN A 190 -24.37 10.52 6.91
N ARG A 191 -23.24 11.10 7.33
CA ARG A 191 -22.44 10.61 8.46
C ARG A 191 -23.23 10.68 9.77
N TRP A 192 -23.92 11.79 10.02
CA TRP A 192 -24.70 11.98 11.25
C TRP A 192 -25.90 11.01 11.34
N VAL A 193 -26.62 10.80 10.24
CA VAL A 193 -27.78 9.89 10.20
C VAL A 193 -27.36 8.42 10.02
N GLY A 194 -26.11 8.17 9.61
CA GLY A 194 -25.59 6.82 9.40
C GLY A 194 -26.17 6.13 8.16
N ILE A 195 -26.25 6.85 7.03
CA ILE A 195 -26.80 6.36 5.75
C ILE A 195 -25.83 6.60 4.59
N GLY A 196 -26.11 5.98 3.43
CA GLY A 196 -25.36 6.23 2.20
C GLY A 196 -23.89 5.79 2.25
N SER A 197 -23.03 6.50 1.51
CA SER A 197 -21.59 6.21 1.42
C SER A 197 -20.88 6.35 2.77
N GLU A 198 -21.32 7.25 3.64
CA GLU A 198 -20.74 7.42 4.97
C GLU A 198 -21.03 6.23 5.90
N LYS A 199 -22.19 5.58 5.76
CA LYS A 199 -22.46 4.32 6.47
C LYS A 199 -21.52 3.22 6.02
N LYS A 200 -21.33 3.08 4.69
CA LYS A 200 -20.38 2.10 4.13
C LYS A 200 -18.97 2.35 4.67
N LEU A 201 -18.51 3.60 4.62
CA LEU A 201 -17.19 3.97 5.14
C LEU A 201 -17.05 3.71 6.63
N SER A 202 -18.07 3.97 7.45
CA SER A 202 -18.03 3.64 8.88
C SER A 202 -17.88 2.14 9.13
N LEU A 203 -18.56 1.29 8.35
CA LEU A 203 -18.45 -0.17 8.45
C LEU A 203 -17.10 -0.68 7.93
N ALA A 204 -16.62 -0.10 6.84
CA ALA A 204 -15.30 -0.36 6.27
C ALA A 204 -14.19 -0.02 7.27
N SER A 205 -14.19 1.21 7.82
CA SER A 205 -13.23 1.65 8.83
C SER A 205 -13.21 0.70 10.03
N LYS A 206 -14.38 0.26 10.51
CA LYS A 206 -14.45 -0.72 11.61
C LYS A 206 -13.81 -2.06 11.24
N THR A 207 -14.09 -2.56 10.05
CA THR A 207 -13.52 -3.82 9.56
C THR A 207 -12.00 -3.74 9.44
N LEU A 208 -11.49 -2.61 8.92
CA LEU A 208 -10.06 -2.34 8.80
C LEU A 208 -9.39 -2.24 10.18
N ASP A 209 -10.03 -1.54 11.12
CA ASP A 209 -9.57 -1.42 12.51
C ASP A 209 -9.51 -2.78 13.22
N ASP A 210 -10.55 -3.60 13.06
CA ASP A 210 -10.63 -4.92 13.67
C ASP A 210 -9.53 -5.85 13.12
N ILE A 211 -9.25 -5.81 11.81
CA ILE A 211 -8.21 -6.63 11.17
C ILE A 211 -6.80 -6.15 11.54
N ILE A 212 -6.55 -4.84 11.46
CA ILE A 212 -5.25 -4.26 11.81
C ILE A 212 -4.97 -4.46 13.30
N GLY A 213 -5.97 -4.28 14.15
CA GLY A 213 -5.88 -4.54 15.58
C GLY A 213 -5.50 -5.99 15.90
N GLN A 214 -6.05 -6.97 15.17
CA GLN A 214 -5.64 -8.37 15.29
C GLN A 214 -4.17 -8.57 14.93
N TYR A 215 -3.68 -8.00 13.83
CA TYR A 215 -2.27 -8.12 13.47
C TYR A 215 -1.34 -7.45 14.49
N ILE A 216 -1.71 -6.28 15.00
CA ILE A 216 -0.94 -5.60 16.05
C ILE A 216 -0.89 -6.46 17.32
N ALA A 217 -2.02 -7.01 17.75
CA ALA A 217 -2.10 -7.85 18.93
C ALA A 217 -1.27 -9.14 18.78
N MET A 218 -1.44 -9.86 17.66
CA MET A 218 -0.64 -11.04 17.32
C MET A 218 0.85 -10.73 17.36
N LYS A 219 1.24 -9.57 16.83
CA LYS A 219 2.66 -9.19 16.79
C LYS A 219 3.22 -8.82 18.15
N LYS A 220 2.46 -8.09 18.96
CA LYS A 220 2.83 -7.80 20.36
C LYS A 220 3.01 -9.08 21.16
N GLU A 221 2.14 -10.07 21.00
CA GLU A 221 2.27 -11.37 21.65
C GLU A 221 3.54 -12.13 21.21
N GLU A 222 3.83 -12.15 19.91
CA GLU A 222 5.03 -12.77 19.35
C GLU A 222 6.30 -12.19 19.97
N LEU A 223 6.42 -10.86 20.03
CA LEU A 223 7.59 -10.18 20.59
C LEU A 223 7.78 -10.47 22.08
N VAL A 224 6.69 -10.54 22.86
CA VAL A 224 6.75 -10.91 24.28
C VAL A 224 7.23 -12.35 24.45
N ARG A 225 6.80 -13.28 23.59
CA ARG A 225 7.26 -14.68 23.63
C ARG A 225 8.75 -14.77 23.30
N THR A 226 9.21 -14.13 22.22
CA THR A 226 10.62 -14.13 21.80
C THR A 226 11.53 -13.52 22.86
N THR A 227 11.13 -12.39 23.47
CA THR A 227 11.89 -11.75 24.56
C THR A 227 12.01 -12.65 25.80
N LYS A 228 10.95 -13.40 26.13
CA LYS A 228 10.98 -14.37 27.25
C LYS A 228 11.86 -15.58 26.95
N MET A 229 11.92 -16.04 25.70
CA MET A 229 12.79 -17.14 25.29
C MET A 229 14.27 -16.74 25.30
N GLN A 230 14.60 -15.55 24.80
CA GLN A 230 15.98 -15.02 24.85
C GLN A 230 16.52 -14.86 26.28
N LYS A 231 15.68 -14.44 27.24
CA LYS A 231 16.06 -14.36 28.66
C LYS A 231 16.29 -15.72 29.33
N LYS A 232 15.89 -16.84 28.72
CA LYS A 232 16.08 -18.21 29.25
C LYS A 232 17.31 -18.95 28.71
N GLY A 233 18.15 -18.31 27.90
CA GLY A 233 19.52 -18.80 27.61
C GLY A 233 19.63 -20.07 26.77
N HIS A 234 18.68 -20.35 25.88
CA HIS A 234 18.87 -21.37 24.84
C HIS A 234 19.29 -20.69 23.54
N LYS A 235 20.60 -20.64 23.27
CA LYS A 235 21.12 -20.46 21.90
C LYS A 235 21.38 -21.84 21.32
N LYS A 236 20.68 -22.21 20.25
CA LYS A 236 21.08 -23.30 19.36
C LYS A 236 21.72 -22.68 18.13
N GLU A 237 22.93 -23.10 17.82
CA GLU A 237 23.83 -22.53 16.80
C GLU A 237 23.41 -22.84 15.35
N ASP A 238 22.30 -23.53 15.12
CA ASP A 238 21.78 -23.85 13.77
C ASP A 238 20.57 -22.97 13.36
N GLU A 239 20.08 -22.08 14.23
CA GLU A 239 18.92 -21.19 13.97
C GLU A 239 19.33 -19.76 13.53
N ASP A 240 20.62 -19.50 13.31
CA ASP A 240 21.17 -18.15 13.12
C ASP A 240 20.66 -17.44 11.84
N GLU A 241 20.28 -18.16 10.78
CA GLU A 241 19.71 -17.52 9.57
C GLU A 241 18.20 -17.23 9.69
N GLU A 242 17.42 -18.04 10.42
CA GLU A 242 15.98 -17.80 10.63
C GLU A 242 15.71 -16.82 11.80
N GLU A 243 16.58 -16.76 12.81
CA GLU A 243 16.50 -15.75 13.89
C GLU A 243 17.00 -14.37 13.45
N GLU A 244 17.94 -14.26 12.51
CA GLU A 244 18.38 -12.96 11.96
C GLU A 244 17.26 -12.22 11.21
N GLU A 245 16.27 -12.96 10.69
CA GLU A 245 15.17 -12.42 9.89
C GLU A 245 13.88 -12.15 10.69
N LYS A 246 13.69 -12.81 11.85
CA LYS A 246 12.58 -12.56 12.77
C LYS A 246 12.63 -11.12 13.31
N GLY A 247 11.75 -10.28 12.76
CA GLY A 247 11.61 -8.87 13.12
C GLY A 247 12.15 -7.88 12.10
N CYS A 248 12.36 -8.31 10.84
CA CYS A 248 12.59 -7.39 9.71
C CYS A 248 11.30 -6.71 9.23
N ASP A 249 10.13 -7.21 9.64
CA ASP A 249 8.86 -6.53 9.38
C ASP A 249 8.84 -5.16 10.05
N LEU A 250 8.10 -4.25 9.43
CA LEU A 250 8.12 -2.85 9.84
C LEU A 250 7.58 -2.67 11.26
N LEU A 251 6.47 -3.34 11.60
CA LEU A 251 5.83 -3.25 12.90
C LEU A 251 6.76 -3.68 14.03
N THR A 252 7.53 -4.76 13.87
CA THR A 252 8.57 -5.14 14.83
C THR A 252 9.62 -4.07 15.01
N SER A 253 10.10 -3.48 13.93
CA SER A 253 11.14 -2.46 13.99
C SER A 253 10.66 -1.22 14.75
N TYR A 254 9.41 -0.79 14.52
CA TYR A 254 8.79 0.30 15.27
C TYR A 254 8.61 -0.03 16.76
N LEU A 255 8.13 -1.23 17.08
CA LEU A 255 7.95 -1.68 18.46
C LEU A 255 9.28 -1.86 19.22
N ARG A 256 10.36 -2.28 18.54
CA ARG A 256 11.70 -2.36 19.14
C ARG A 256 12.27 -0.97 19.40
N GLU A 257 12.11 -0.03 18.47
CA GLU A 257 12.54 1.36 18.66
C GLU A 257 11.78 2.01 19.83
N SER A 258 10.47 1.74 19.97
CA SER A 258 9.68 2.25 21.10
C SER A 258 10.15 1.71 22.45
N ILE A 259 10.45 0.41 22.52
CA ILE A 259 10.96 -0.23 23.74
C ILE A 259 12.34 0.33 24.12
N THR A 260 13.23 0.51 23.15
CA THR A 260 14.59 1.03 23.39
C THR A 260 14.56 2.46 23.93
N ILE A 261 13.63 3.29 23.46
CA ILE A 261 13.47 4.67 23.93
C ILE A 261 12.87 4.73 25.34
N SER A 262 12.03 3.76 25.75
CA SER A 262 11.45 3.74 27.10
C SER A 262 12.43 3.35 28.21
N ASP A 263 13.55 2.69 27.89
CA ASP A 263 14.57 2.32 28.88
C ASP A 263 15.62 3.44 29.10
N ASP A 264 15.82 4.34 28.14
CA ASP A 264 16.68 5.52 28.27
C ASP A 264 15.86 6.74 28.73
N ASN A 265 15.86 6.97 30.05
CA ASN A 265 15.07 8.01 30.73
C ASN A 265 15.50 9.48 30.41
N ASP A 266 16.28 9.76 29.35
CA ASP A 266 16.93 11.07 29.18
C ASP A 266 17.21 11.56 27.75
N THR A 267 16.29 11.39 26.79
CA THR A 267 16.30 12.30 25.62
C THR A 267 14.91 12.77 25.19
N GLY A 268 14.63 14.04 25.49
CA GLY A 268 13.48 14.81 25.00
C GLY A 268 13.49 15.05 23.48
N ARG A 269 13.40 13.98 22.68
CA ARG A 269 13.04 14.08 21.25
C ARG A 269 11.56 13.75 21.07
N MET A 270 10.74 14.78 21.26
CA MET A 270 9.38 14.93 20.70
C MET A 270 8.45 13.70 20.79
N GLY A 271 7.90 13.44 21.98
CA GLY A 271 6.47 13.19 22.26
C GLY A 271 5.63 12.16 21.49
N ILE A 272 6.16 11.40 20.53
CA ILE A 272 5.40 10.32 19.87
C ILE A 272 5.61 9.07 20.70
N LYS A 273 4.57 8.66 21.45
CA LYS A 273 4.52 7.32 22.04
C LYS A 273 4.40 6.33 20.88
N LEU A 274 5.53 5.77 20.45
CA LEU A 274 5.61 4.80 19.36
C LEU A 274 4.89 3.48 19.67
N ASP A 275 4.52 3.22 20.93
CA ASP A 275 3.66 2.11 21.39
C ASP A 275 2.17 2.52 21.55
N ASP A 276 1.78 3.70 21.06
CA ASP A 276 0.36 4.05 20.97
C ASP A 276 -0.30 3.17 19.91
N ASP A 277 -1.25 2.33 20.31
CA ASP A 277 -2.01 1.45 19.43
C ASP A 277 -2.65 2.23 18.28
N LYS A 278 -3.07 3.47 18.53
CA LYS A 278 -3.61 4.35 17.49
C LYS A 278 -2.56 4.68 16.43
N PHE A 279 -1.35 5.05 16.86
CA PHE A 279 -0.25 5.38 15.95
C PHE A 279 0.16 4.16 15.11
N LEU A 280 0.29 2.99 15.73
CA LEU A 280 0.61 1.75 15.03
C LEU A 280 -0.48 1.37 14.02
N ARG A 281 -1.76 1.48 14.42
CA ARG A 281 -2.91 1.25 13.54
C ARG A 281 -2.88 2.18 12.34
N ASP A 282 -2.69 3.48 12.55
CA ASP A 282 -2.66 4.48 11.48
C ASP A 282 -1.48 4.22 10.52
N MET A 283 -0.31 3.88 11.06
CA MET A 283 0.86 3.54 10.26
C MET A 283 0.65 2.29 9.40
N VAL A 284 0.20 1.18 10.01
CA VAL A 284 -0.07 -0.08 9.30
C VAL A 284 -1.11 0.14 8.20
N MET A 285 -2.20 0.85 8.51
CA MET A 285 -3.23 1.23 7.54
C MET A 285 -2.63 1.95 6.33
N ASN A 286 -1.84 3.01 6.56
CA ASN A 286 -1.26 3.79 5.47
C ASN A 286 -0.31 2.95 4.60
N LEU A 287 0.50 2.08 5.20
CA LEU A 287 1.47 1.28 4.47
C LEU A 287 0.83 0.15 3.67
N MET A 288 -0.18 -0.52 4.23
CA MET A 288 -0.93 -1.56 3.52
C MET A 288 -1.58 -1.00 2.24
N ILE A 289 -2.17 0.20 2.32
CA ILE A 289 -2.74 0.89 1.16
C ILE A 289 -1.67 1.19 0.12
N ALA A 290 -0.54 1.73 0.56
CA ALA A 290 0.55 2.08 -0.32
C ALA A 290 1.06 0.87 -1.12
N GLY A 291 1.20 -0.29 -0.46
CA GLY A 291 1.76 -1.51 -1.05
C GLY A 291 0.80 -2.30 -1.94
N ARG A 292 -0.49 -2.37 -1.59
CA ARG A 292 -1.51 -3.18 -2.28
C ARG A 292 -1.89 -2.59 -3.64
N ASP A 293 -2.56 -1.46 -3.66
CA ASP A 293 -3.31 -1.02 -4.84
C ASP A 293 -2.41 -0.43 -5.93
N THR A 294 -1.29 0.19 -5.55
CA THR A 294 -0.33 0.74 -6.51
C THR A 294 0.42 -0.35 -7.27
N THR A 295 0.93 -1.36 -6.56
CA THR A 295 1.69 -2.47 -7.14
C THR A 295 0.79 -3.38 -7.98
N SER A 296 -0.41 -3.69 -7.50
CA SER A 296 -1.37 -4.53 -8.25
C SER A 296 -1.80 -3.87 -9.55
N SER A 297 -2.10 -2.56 -9.51
CA SER A 297 -2.38 -1.78 -10.71
C SER A 297 -1.20 -1.82 -11.69
N ALA A 298 0.04 -1.62 -11.21
CA ALA A 298 1.22 -1.66 -12.06
C ALA A 298 1.41 -3.04 -12.73
N LEU A 299 1.25 -4.14 -12.00
CA LEU A 299 1.34 -5.50 -12.54
C LEU A 299 0.24 -5.79 -13.57
N THR A 300 -1.00 -5.35 -13.27
CA THR A 300 -2.15 -5.50 -14.17
C THR A 300 -1.88 -4.79 -15.50
N TRP A 301 -1.47 -3.53 -15.44
CA TRP A 301 -1.13 -2.75 -16.64
C TRP A 301 0.08 -3.32 -17.38
N PHE A 302 1.09 -3.81 -16.65
CA PHE A 302 2.26 -4.44 -17.24
C PHE A 302 1.87 -5.67 -18.08
N ILE A 303 1.11 -6.61 -17.51
CA ILE A 303 0.69 -7.82 -18.24
C ILE A 303 -0.27 -7.49 -19.38
N TRP A 304 -1.15 -6.51 -19.19
CA TRP A 304 -2.02 -6.04 -20.27
C TRP A 304 -1.21 -5.42 -21.44
N LEU A 305 -0.20 -4.61 -21.15
CA LEU A 305 0.68 -4.04 -22.18
C LEU A 305 1.51 -5.12 -22.89
N VAL A 306 2.05 -6.08 -22.15
CA VAL A 306 2.82 -7.19 -22.74
C VAL A 306 1.94 -8.05 -23.66
N SER A 307 0.74 -8.42 -23.21
CA SER A 307 -0.18 -9.26 -24.00
C SER A 307 -0.71 -8.57 -25.27
N THR A 308 -0.76 -7.24 -25.28
CA THR A 308 -1.16 -6.44 -26.46
C THR A 308 0.00 -6.08 -27.39
N HIS A 309 1.26 -6.35 -26.99
CA HIS A 309 2.46 -6.03 -27.76
C HIS A 309 3.39 -7.25 -27.90
N PRO A 310 3.10 -8.21 -28.80
CA PRO A 310 3.85 -9.47 -28.93
C PRO A 310 5.35 -9.31 -29.20
N HIS A 311 5.75 -8.22 -29.88
CA HIS A 311 7.16 -7.92 -30.14
C HIS A 311 7.92 -7.53 -28.87
N ILE A 312 7.24 -6.95 -27.87
CA ILE A 312 7.82 -6.67 -26.54
C ILE A 312 7.89 -7.97 -25.73
N GLU A 313 6.84 -8.79 -25.78
CA GLU A 313 6.84 -10.12 -25.15
C GLU A 313 8.03 -10.97 -25.65
N SER A 314 8.26 -11.01 -26.97
CA SER A 314 9.41 -11.73 -27.53
C SER A 314 10.74 -11.24 -26.97
N LYS A 315 10.94 -9.91 -26.89
CA LYS A 315 12.17 -9.33 -26.34
C LYS A 315 12.37 -9.70 -24.87
N ILE A 316 11.31 -9.64 -24.06
CA ILE A 316 11.34 -10.05 -22.65
C ILE A 316 11.72 -11.54 -22.56
N ARG A 317 11.07 -12.39 -23.36
CA ARG A 317 11.39 -13.84 -23.39
C ARG A 317 12.82 -14.10 -23.83
N ASP A 318 13.35 -13.35 -24.80
CA ASP A 318 14.72 -13.51 -25.27
C ASP A 318 15.73 -13.08 -24.20
N GLU A 319 15.47 -11.97 -23.49
CA GLU A 319 16.26 -11.58 -22.32
C GLU A 319 16.26 -12.69 -21.25
N LEU A 320 15.08 -13.22 -20.89
CA LEU A 320 14.96 -14.31 -19.92
C LEU A 320 15.71 -15.58 -20.37
N LYS A 321 15.69 -15.92 -21.67
CA LYS A 321 16.47 -17.05 -22.22
C LYS A 321 17.98 -16.84 -22.09
N THR A 322 18.47 -15.60 -22.14
CA THR A 322 19.91 -15.33 -21.92
C THR A 322 20.32 -15.51 -20.47
N LEU A 323 19.38 -15.31 -19.53
CA LEU A 323 19.61 -15.46 -18.09
C LEU A 323 19.42 -16.92 -17.61
N ILE A 324 18.63 -17.73 -18.32
CA ILE A 324 18.34 -19.14 -18.00
C ILE A 324 19.16 -20.08 -18.91
N ALA A 325 20.17 -20.78 -18.38
CA ALA A 325 20.91 -21.87 -19.05
C ALA A 325 20.82 -23.17 -18.21
N PRO A 326 20.86 -24.42 -18.77
CA PRO A 326 20.69 -24.95 -20.14
C PRO A 326 19.24 -25.43 -20.44
N GLU A 327 19.00 -26.12 -21.56
CA GLU A 327 17.67 -26.53 -22.10
C GLU A 327 16.75 -27.30 -21.14
N GLU A 328 17.30 -28.07 -20.19
CA GLU A 328 16.51 -28.88 -19.24
C GLU A 328 15.68 -28.08 -18.24
N ASP A 329 16.06 -26.81 -17.98
CA ASP A 329 15.34 -25.91 -17.06
C ASP A 329 14.35 -24.98 -17.78
N ARG A 330 14.25 -25.03 -19.12
CA ARG A 330 13.37 -24.12 -19.89
C ARG A 330 11.88 -24.45 -19.77
N GLU A 331 11.54 -25.69 -19.44
CA GLU A 331 10.14 -26.16 -19.33
C GLU A 331 9.62 -26.21 -17.89
N LYS A 332 10.45 -25.88 -16.89
CA LYS A 332 10.03 -25.84 -15.48
C LYS A 332 9.83 -24.41 -15.03
N TRP A 333 8.78 -24.20 -14.22
CA TRP A 333 8.59 -22.95 -13.49
C TRP A 333 9.83 -22.67 -12.62
N ARG A 334 10.44 -21.51 -12.82
CA ARG A 334 11.64 -21.07 -12.09
C ARG A 334 11.38 -19.69 -11.51
N VAL A 335 11.73 -19.52 -10.24
CA VAL A 335 11.78 -18.19 -9.61
C VAL A 335 13.24 -17.76 -9.49
N PHE A 336 13.55 -16.60 -10.08
CA PHE A 336 14.90 -16.03 -10.09
C PHE A 336 15.41 -15.74 -8.69
N LYS A 337 16.72 -15.94 -8.48
CA LYS A 337 17.37 -15.51 -7.23
C LYS A 337 17.64 -14.00 -7.28
N PRO A 338 17.67 -13.30 -6.13
CA PRO A 338 17.92 -11.86 -6.10
C PRO A 338 19.22 -11.43 -6.80
N GLU A 339 20.24 -12.26 -6.77
CA GLU A 339 21.53 -12.00 -7.43
C GLU A 339 21.42 -12.02 -8.96
N GLU A 340 20.45 -12.78 -9.49
CA GLU A 340 20.19 -12.93 -10.93
C GLU A 340 19.39 -11.75 -11.50
N LEU A 341 18.78 -10.94 -10.62
CA LEU A 341 17.95 -9.77 -10.97
C LEU A 341 18.73 -8.45 -10.95
N LYS A 342 20.03 -8.47 -10.65
CA LYS A 342 20.91 -7.29 -10.69
C LYS A 342 21.42 -7.09 -12.12
N THR A 343 20.54 -6.65 -13.01
CA THR A 343 20.89 -6.24 -14.39
C THR A 343 21.30 -4.78 -14.46
#